data_AF-A0A452YXA1-F1
#
_entry.id   AF-A0A452YXA1-F1
#
_cell.length_a   1.000
_cell.length_b   1.000
_cell.length_c   1.000
_cell.angle_alpha   90.00
_cell.angle_beta   90.00
_cell.angle_gamma   90.00
#
_symmetry.space_group_name_H-M   'P 1'
#
loop_
_entity.id
_entity.type
_entity.pdbx_description
1 polymer ?
#
loop_
_entity_poly.entity_id
_entity_poly.type
_entity_poly.pdbx_seq_one_letter_code
_entity_poly.pdbx_strand_id
1 'polypeptide(L)'
;WAEFHNGVAAGLRLAPFQEKMLRTWIQYNRPSEPNFTHAGLLLAFGLHEHLRVLTMTDAYRYLSQEHDITTLGLLLGLATSHRGTMHPAISKMLYFHVPSRHPSSTPELELPTLLQSAAVMGIGLLYEGSAHALTMKILLGEIGRRSGGDNVLEREGYAVAAGSALGFVALGRGSDAFGFMDTFLDRLFEYIGSKEVYHEKFLNATIAADDQSGNTGQMMDGSQINVDVTAPGAIIALALIFLKAESEEIAARLSIPDTHFDLQYVRPDFVMLRIIARNLILWSR
;
A
#
# COMPACT_ATOMS: atom_id res chain seq x y z
N TRP A 1 7.85 -17.95 -8.08
CA TRP A 1 8.56 -16.64 -8.13
C TRP A 1 9.69 -16.58 -9.15
N ALA A 2 10.63 -17.53 -9.22
CA ALA A 2 11.72 -17.49 -10.21
C ALA A 2 11.23 -17.36 -11.67
N GLU A 3 10.27 -18.18 -12.08
CA GLU A 3 9.66 -18.12 -13.42
C GLU A 3 8.92 -16.81 -13.70
N PHE A 4 8.27 -16.26 -12.67
CA PHE A 4 7.59 -14.97 -12.75
C PHE A 4 8.60 -13.85 -13.01
N HIS A 5 9.67 -13.76 -12.21
CA HIS A 5 10.73 -12.77 -12.41
C HIS A 5 11.45 -12.95 -13.76
N ASN A 6 11.64 -14.19 -14.21
CA ASN A 6 12.18 -14.46 -15.54
C ASN A 6 11.24 -13.95 -16.65
N GLY A 7 9.93 -14.13 -16.49
CA GLY A 7 8.91 -13.55 -17.37
C GLY A 7 8.96 -12.02 -17.39
N VAL A 8 9.06 -11.39 -16.21
CA VAL A 8 9.21 -9.92 -16.11
C VAL A 8 10.48 -9.45 -16.84
N ALA A 9 11.62 -10.09 -16.58
CA ALA A 9 12.89 -9.74 -17.21
C ALA A 9 12.85 -9.92 -18.73
N ALA A 10 12.25 -11.01 -19.22
CA ALA A 10 12.07 -11.25 -20.65
C ALA A 10 11.19 -10.17 -21.31
N GLY A 11 10.11 -9.75 -20.64
CA GLY A 11 9.23 -8.68 -21.12
C GLY A 11 9.91 -7.31 -21.10
N LEU A 12 10.69 -6.99 -20.06
CA LEU A 12 11.42 -5.71 -19.97
C LEU A 12 12.56 -5.61 -21.00
N ARG A 13 13.13 -6.73 -21.41
CA ARG A 13 14.16 -6.78 -22.48
C ARG A 13 13.60 -6.39 -23.84
N LEU A 14 12.29 -6.54 -24.07
CA LEU A 14 11.66 -5.99 -25.27
C LEU A 14 11.80 -4.46 -25.13
N ALA A 15 12.74 -3.89 -25.91
CA ALA A 15 13.03 -2.44 -25.91
C ALA A 15 11.71 -1.66 -25.99
N PRO A 16 11.62 -0.44 -25.40
CA PRO A 16 10.40 0.35 -25.47
C PRO A 16 10.05 0.47 -26.95
N PHE A 17 9.00 -0.26 -27.35
CA PHE A 17 8.77 -0.46 -28.77
C PHE A 17 8.60 0.93 -29.38
N GLN A 18 9.37 1.24 -30.43
CA GLN A 18 9.17 2.49 -31.19
C GLN A 18 7.74 2.55 -31.76
N GLU A 19 7.03 1.42 -31.80
CA GLU A 19 5.63 1.27 -32.17
C GLU A 19 4.81 0.64 -31.03
N LYS A 20 3.61 1.17 -30.75
CA LYS A 20 2.74 0.63 -29.69
C LYS A 20 2.46 -0.87 -29.91
N MET A 21 2.72 -1.70 -28.90
CA MET A 21 2.37 -3.12 -28.94
C MET A 21 0.88 -3.30 -29.26
N LEU A 22 0.58 -4.15 -30.26
CA LEU A 22 -0.79 -4.40 -30.68
C LEU A 22 -1.53 -5.27 -29.66
N ARG A 23 -2.81 -4.94 -29.40
CA ARG A 23 -3.73 -5.74 -28.57
C ARG A 23 -3.77 -7.21 -29.01
N THR A 24 -3.76 -7.46 -30.32
CA THR A 24 -3.79 -8.81 -30.91
C THR A 24 -2.54 -9.61 -30.57
N TRP A 25 -1.38 -8.96 -30.44
CA TRP A 25 -0.14 -9.64 -30.08
C TRP A 25 -0.19 -10.16 -28.64
N ILE A 26 -0.73 -9.36 -27.71
CA ILE A 26 -0.91 -9.77 -26.30
C ILE A 26 -1.91 -10.94 -26.21
N GLN A 27 -3.00 -10.87 -26.98
CA GLN A 27 -3.99 -11.95 -27.03
C GLN A 27 -3.42 -13.23 -27.65
N TYR A 28 -2.60 -13.11 -28.69
CA TYR A 28 -1.97 -14.25 -29.36
C TYR A 28 -0.96 -14.97 -28.46
N ASN A 29 -0.18 -14.22 -27.67
CA ASN A 29 0.80 -14.78 -26.75
C ASN A 29 0.20 -15.23 -25.41
N ARG A 30 -1.13 -15.16 -25.25
CA ARG A 30 -1.79 -15.70 -24.07
C ARG A 30 -1.67 -17.24 -24.09
N PRO A 31 -1.10 -17.86 -23.04
CA PRO A 31 -0.99 -19.32 -22.99
C PRO A 31 -2.37 -19.96 -22.80
N SER A 32 -2.51 -21.20 -23.28
CA SER A 32 -3.71 -22.02 -23.08
C SER A 32 -3.97 -22.28 -21.59
N GLU A 33 -2.91 -22.57 -20.83
CA GLU A 33 -2.93 -22.74 -19.39
C GLU A 33 -2.20 -21.57 -18.70
N PRO A 34 -2.78 -21.01 -17.62
CA PRO A 34 -2.14 -19.92 -16.89
C PRO A 34 -0.82 -20.40 -16.27
N ASN A 35 0.23 -19.59 -16.40
CA ASN A 35 1.55 -19.92 -15.86
C ASN A 35 2.27 -18.68 -15.33
N PHE A 36 3.29 -18.91 -14.51
CA PHE A 36 4.04 -17.87 -13.81
C PHE A 36 4.81 -16.95 -14.78
N THR A 37 5.36 -17.51 -15.86
CA THR A 37 6.11 -16.73 -16.86
C THR A 37 5.23 -15.70 -17.55
N HIS A 38 4.03 -16.10 -17.99
CA HIS A 38 3.07 -15.19 -18.62
C HIS A 38 2.58 -14.12 -17.67
N ALA A 39 2.32 -14.48 -16.41
CA ALA A 39 1.99 -13.52 -15.38
C ALA A 39 3.08 -12.45 -15.21
N GLY A 40 4.35 -12.84 -15.27
CA GLY A 40 5.48 -11.91 -15.27
C GLY A 40 5.53 -11.01 -16.51
N LEU A 41 5.26 -11.57 -17.70
CA LEU A 41 5.16 -10.80 -18.94
C LEU A 41 4.07 -9.73 -18.86
N LEU A 42 2.91 -10.03 -18.28
CA LEU A 42 1.83 -9.05 -18.08
C LEU A 42 2.31 -7.84 -17.26
N LEU A 43 3.02 -8.07 -16.15
CA LEU A 43 3.58 -6.99 -15.35
C LEU A 43 4.60 -6.16 -16.16
N ALA A 44 5.49 -6.82 -16.91
CA ALA A 44 6.47 -6.12 -17.74
C ALA A 44 5.82 -5.27 -18.84
N PHE A 45 4.80 -5.78 -19.52
CA PHE A 45 4.01 -4.97 -20.47
C PHE A 45 3.32 -3.80 -19.78
N GLY A 46 2.89 -4.01 -18.54
CA GLY A 46 2.34 -2.97 -17.69
C GLY A 46 3.32 -1.83 -17.43
N LEU A 47 4.57 -2.16 -17.13
CA LEU A 47 5.66 -1.21 -16.87
C LEU A 47 6.07 -0.43 -18.12
N HIS A 48 5.92 -1.02 -19.31
CA HIS A 48 6.10 -0.34 -20.61
C HIS A 48 4.86 0.44 -21.08
N GLU A 49 3.83 0.57 -20.24
CA GLU A 49 2.53 1.18 -20.58
C GLU A 49 1.77 0.51 -21.74
N HIS A 50 2.15 -0.72 -22.11
CA HIS A 50 1.58 -1.42 -23.24
C HIS A 50 0.23 -2.08 -22.93
N LEU A 51 -0.17 -2.19 -21.66
CA LEU A 51 -1.48 -2.76 -21.32
C LEU A 51 -2.64 -1.79 -21.52
N ARG A 52 -2.40 -0.51 -21.87
CA ARG A 52 -3.46 0.46 -22.21
C ARG A 52 -4.33 0.03 -23.40
N VAL A 53 -3.83 -0.86 -24.24
CA VAL A 53 -4.56 -1.37 -25.42
C VAL A 53 -5.54 -2.50 -25.08
N LEU A 54 -5.46 -3.06 -23.87
CA LEU A 54 -6.40 -4.10 -23.44
C LEU A 54 -7.75 -3.48 -23.07
N THR A 55 -8.83 -4.15 -23.48
CA THR A 55 -10.16 -3.79 -23.00
C THR A 55 -10.42 -4.43 -21.64
N MET A 56 -11.41 -3.92 -20.90
CA MET A 56 -11.84 -4.57 -19.66
C MET A 56 -12.30 -6.02 -19.89
N THR A 57 -12.89 -6.31 -21.06
CA THR A 57 -13.24 -7.68 -21.44
C THR A 57 -12.01 -8.59 -21.51
N ASP A 58 -10.87 -8.09 -21.99
CA ASP A 58 -9.63 -8.88 -22.00
C ASP A 58 -9.10 -9.11 -20.60
N ALA A 59 -9.15 -8.08 -19.75
CA ALA A 59 -8.76 -8.21 -18.35
C ALA A 59 -9.62 -9.25 -17.61
N TYR A 60 -10.95 -9.22 -17.79
CA TYR A 60 -11.84 -10.21 -17.17
C TYR A 60 -11.58 -11.64 -17.65
N ARG A 61 -11.15 -11.83 -18.90
CA ARG A 61 -10.77 -13.18 -19.40
C ARG A 61 -9.52 -13.73 -18.72
N TYR A 62 -8.60 -12.87 -18.26
CA TYR A 62 -7.47 -13.30 -17.44
C TYR A 62 -7.91 -13.61 -16.02
N LEU A 63 -8.75 -12.75 -15.42
CA LEU A 63 -9.28 -12.95 -14.07
C LEU A 63 -10.12 -14.24 -13.95
N SER A 64 -10.85 -14.62 -15.01
CA SER A 64 -11.66 -15.84 -15.03
C SER A 64 -10.84 -17.14 -15.07
N GLN A 65 -9.50 -17.07 -15.16
CA GLN A 65 -8.64 -18.26 -15.09
C GLN A 65 -8.35 -18.69 -13.64
N GLU A 66 -8.75 -17.89 -12.64
CA GLU A 66 -8.58 -18.20 -11.21
C GLU A 66 -7.14 -18.57 -10.82
N HIS A 67 -6.15 -17.99 -11.53
CA HIS A 67 -4.74 -18.18 -11.25
C HIS A 67 -4.16 -16.92 -10.59
N ASP A 68 -3.91 -17.01 -9.28
CA ASP A 68 -3.51 -15.87 -8.43
C ASP A 68 -2.36 -15.08 -8.99
N ILE A 69 -1.31 -15.74 -9.48
CA ILE A 69 -0.13 -15.03 -9.97
C ILE A 69 -0.41 -14.29 -11.28
N THR A 70 -1.26 -14.82 -12.16
CA THR A 70 -1.72 -14.11 -13.36
C THR A 70 -2.55 -12.90 -12.99
N THR A 71 -3.47 -13.05 -12.04
CA THR A 71 -4.26 -11.95 -11.49
C THR A 71 -3.35 -10.87 -10.90
N LEU A 72 -2.36 -11.23 -10.10
CA LEU A 72 -1.36 -10.32 -9.54
C LEU A 72 -0.63 -9.52 -10.63
N GLY A 73 -0.07 -10.22 -11.62
CA GLY A 73 0.68 -9.60 -12.72
C GLY A 73 -0.19 -8.66 -13.55
N LEU A 74 -1.44 -9.04 -13.79
CA LEU A 74 -2.43 -8.23 -14.50
C LEU A 74 -2.83 -6.98 -13.71
N LEU A 75 -3.18 -7.11 -12.42
CA LEU A 75 -3.63 -5.99 -11.60
C LEU A 75 -2.54 -4.92 -11.48
N LEU A 76 -1.31 -5.32 -11.16
CA LEU A 76 -0.17 -4.41 -11.09
C LEU A 76 0.16 -3.84 -12.47
N GLY A 77 0.16 -4.66 -13.53
CA GLY A 77 0.48 -4.19 -14.86
C GLY A 77 -0.54 -3.18 -15.42
N LEU A 78 -1.83 -3.40 -15.18
CA LEU A 78 -2.88 -2.45 -15.54
C LEU A 78 -2.74 -1.15 -14.73
N ALA A 79 -2.49 -1.26 -13.42
CA ALA A 79 -2.28 -0.10 -12.56
C ALA A 79 -1.07 0.74 -12.98
N THR A 80 0.08 0.12 -13.26
CA THR A 80 1.29 0.82 -13.73
C THR A 80 1.07 1.45 -15.10
N SER A 81 0.41 0.76 -16.02
CA SER A 81 0.06 1.32 -17.33
C SER A 81 -0.85 2.54 -17.21
N HIS A 82 -1.71 2.59 -16.21
CA HIS A 82 -2.65 3.68 -15.97
C HIS A 82 -2.26 4.57 -14.79
N ARG A 83 -0.96 4.59 -14.43
CA ARG A 83 -0.43 5.33 -13.28
C ARG A 83 -0.86 6.82 -13.32
N GLY A 84 -1.39 7.31 -12.20
CA GLY A 84 -1.88 8.68 -12.04
C GLY A 84 -3.16 9.05 -12.80
N THR A 85 -3.81 8.11 -13.51
CA THR A 85 -5.00 8.44 -14.34
C THR A 85 -6.33 8.29 -13.61
N MET A 86 -6.35 7.64 -12.44
CA MET A 86 -7.59 7.34 -11.69
C MET A 86 -8.66 6.58 -12.52
N HIS A 87 -8.25 5.74 -13.48
CA HIS A 87 -9.17 5.07 -14.40
C HIS A 87 -10.26 4.26 -13.64
N PRO A 88 -11.56 4.58 -13.82
CA PRO A 88 -12.63 4.09 -12.93
C PRO A 88 -12.84 2.58 -12.98
N ALA A 89 -12.73 1.96 -14.16
CA ALA A 89 -12.90 0.51 -14.30
C ALA A 89 -11.76 -0.30 -13.63
N ILE A 90 -10.51 0.18 -13.74
CA ILE A 90 -9.34 -0.43 -13.10
C ILE A 90 -9.42 -0.20 -11.59
N SER A 91 -9.80 1.01 -11.17
CA SER A 91 -10.04 1.33 -9.76
C SER A 91 -11.06 0.36 -9.14
N LYS A 92 -12.22 0.16 -9.78
CA LYS A 92 -13.24 -0.80 -9.32
C LYS A 92 -12.70 -2.23 -9.23
N MET A 93 -11.90 -2.66 -10.21
CA MET A 93 -11.28 -3.98 -10.23
C MET A 93 -10.28 -4.15 -9.08
N LEU A 94 -9.45 -3.15 -8.80
CA LEU A 94 -8.48 -3.21 -7.69
C LEU A 94 -9.21 -3.20 -6.34
N TYR A 95 -10.19 -2.33 -6.15
CA TYR A 95 -10.97 -2.25 -4.90
C TYR A 95 -11.79 -3.50 -4.62
N PHE A 96 -12.14 -4.30 -5.63
CA PHE A 96 -12.75 -5.61 -5.43
C PHE A 96 -11.82 -6.56 -4.64
N HIS A 97 -10.50 -6.39 -4.74
CA HIS A 97 -9.53 -7.20 -4.03
C HIS A 97 -9.08 -6.59 -2.69
N VAL A 98 -9.72 -5.51 -2.23
CA VAL A 98 -9.37 -4.82 -0.97
C VAL A 98 -10.38 -5.20 0.14
N PRO A 99 -9.92 -5.81 1.24
CA PRO A 99 -10.81 -6.32 2.29
C PRO A 99 -11.76 -5.31 2.96
N SER A 100 -11.40 -4.03 3.09
CA SER A 100 -12.31 -3.01 3.68
C SER A 100 -13.53 -2.70 2.82
N ARG A 101 -13.56 -3.15 1.57
CA ARG A 101 -14.66 -2.89 0.65
C ARG A 101 -15.68 -4.03 0.59
N HIS A 102 -15.40 -5.17 1.21
CA HIS A 102 -16.36 -6.26 1.29
C HIS A 102 -17.48 -5.93 2.28
N PRO A 103 -18.75 -6.11 1.90
CA PRO A 103 -19.86 -6.07 2.85
C PRO A 103 -19.61 -7.05 3.99
N SER A 104 -19.92 -6.64 5.22
CA SER A 104 -19.88 -7.50 6.41
C SER A 104 -20.85 -8.69 6.34
N SER A 105 -21.73 -8.75 5.32
CA SER A 105 -22.66 -9.84 5.02
C SER A 105 -22.12 -10.90 4.05
N THR A 106 -20.87 -10.76 3.56
CA THR A 106 -20.22 -11.75 2.67
C THR A 106 -19.06 -12.44 3.41
N PRO A 107 -19.32 -13.51 4.17
CA PRO A 107 -18.32 -14.20 4.99
C PRO A 107 -17.36 -15.16 4.23
N GLU A 108 -17.37 -15.21 2.88
CA GLU A 108 -16.69 -16.31 2.14
C GLU A 108 -15.67 -15.88 1.06
N LEU A 109 -15.41 -14.59 0.83
CA LEU A 109 -14.38 -14.17 -0.14
C LEU A 109 -13.01 -14.00 0.54
N GLU A 110 -12.39 -15.11 0.93
CA GLU A 110 -11.02 -15.11 1.43
C GLU A 110 -10.02 -15.07 0.25
N LEU A 111 -9.70 -13.87 -0.22
CA LEU A 111 -8.66 -13.68 -1.22
C LEU A 111 -7.27 -13.81 -0.57
N PRO A 112 -6.28 -14.44 -1.23
CA PRO A 112 -4.89 -14.48 -0.77
C PRO A 112 -4.34 -13.08 -0.44
N THR A 113 -3.65 -12.93 0.69
CA THR A 113 -3.07 -11.65 1.13
C THR A 113 -2.09 -11.06 0.12
N LEU A 114 -1.43 -11.92 -0.68
CA LEU A 114 -0.58 -11.50 -1.78
C LEU A 114 -1.35 -10.72 -2.87
N LEU A 115 -2.55 -11.18 -3.24
CA LEU A 115 -3.42 -10.48 -4.20
C LEU A 115 -3.92 -9.16 -3.63
N GLN A 116 -4.31 -9.16 -2.35
CA GLN A 116 -4.74 -7.95 -1.66
C GLN A 116 -3.61 -6.91 -1.64
N SER A 117 -2.38 -7.32 -1.34
CA SER A 117 -1.19 -6.46 -1.33
C SER A 117 -0.92 -5.86 -2.71
N ALA A 118 -1.00 -6.68 -3.77
CA ALA A 118 -0.85 -6.23 -5.15
C ALA A 118 -1.94 -5.23 -5.56
N ALA A 119 -3.19 -5.47 -5.16
CA ALA A 119 -4.30 -4.57 -5.44
C ALA A 119 -4.15 -3.22 -4.72
N VAL A 120 -3.78 -3.24 -3.43
CA VAL A 120 -3.50 -2.03 -2.64
C VAL A 120 -2.37 -1.21 -3.25
N MET A 121 -1.25 -1.86 -3.62
CA MET A 121 -0.16 -1.21 -4.34
C MET A 121 -0.63 -0.62 -5.68
N GLY A 122 -1.44 -1.37 -6.43
CA GLY A 122 -2.02 -0.91 -7.69
C GLY A 122 -2.92 0.32 -7.52
N ILE A 123 -3.69 0.41 -6.43
CA ILE A 123 -4.47 1.62 -6.11
C ILE A 123 -3.55 2.81 -5.90
N GLY A 124 -2.45 2.63 -5.15
CA GLY A 124 -1.44 3.67 -4.95
C GLY A 124 -0.90 4.23 -6.26
N LEU A 125 -0.51 3.35 -7.18
CA LEU A 125 0.01 3.73 -8.50
C LEU A 125 -1.06 4.40 -9.38
N LEU A 126 -2.28 3.87 -9.39
CA LEU A 126 -3.38 4.40 -10.20
C LEU A 126 -3.80 5.82 -9.75
N TYR A 127 -3.71 6.09 -8.45
CA TYR A 127 -4.06 7.37 -7.82
C TYR A 127 -2.85 8.25 -7.52
N GLU A 128 -1.69 7.93 -8.08
CA GLU A 128 -0.45 8.62 -7.73
C GLU A 128 -0.54 10.14 -7.94
N GLY A 129 -0.09 10.88 -6.92
CA GLY A 129 -0.06 12.34 -6.93
C GLY A 129 -1.44 13.01 -6.90
N SER A 130 -2.54 12.26 -6.87
CA SER A 130 -3.90 12.81 -6.89
C SER A 130 -4.33 13.46 -5.57
N ALA A 131 -3.73 13.05 -4.44
CA ALA A 131 -4.19 13.39 -3.09
C ALA A 131 -5.70 13.11 -2.88
N HIS A 132 -6.23 12.04 -3.50
CA HIS A 132 -7.64 11.71 -3.39
C HIS A 132 -8.01 11.27 -1.95
N ALA A 133 -8.70 12.15 -1.22
CA ALA A 133 -8.96 12.03 0.22
C ALA A 133 -9.59 10.68 0.64
N LEU A 134 -10.59 10.20 -0.09
CA LEU A 134 -11.22 8.90 0.23
C LEU A 134 -10.24 7.74 0.07
N THR A 135 -9.41 7.76 -0.98
CA THR A 135 -8.41 6.71 -1.21
C THR A 135 -7.37 6.74 -0.09
N MET A 136 -6.89 7.93 0.29
CA MET A 136 -5.94 8.08 1.41
C MET A 136 -6.51 7.55 2.72
N LYS A 137 -7.77 7.87 3.04
CA LYS A 137 -8.44 7.38 4.26
C LYS A 137 -8.58 5.85 4.27
N ILE A 138 -8.91 5.25 3.13
CA ILE A 138 -8.99 3.79 3.01
C ILE A 138 -7.61 3.17 3.25
N LEU A 139 -6.58 3.66 2.55
CA LEU A 139 -5.22 3.12 2.65
C LEU A 139 -4.62 3.29 4.05
N LEU A 140 -4.89 4.40 4.74
CA LEU A 140 -4.51 4.59 6.14
C LEU A 140 -5.16 3.54 7.07
N GLY A 141 -6.43 3.20 6.80
CA GLY A 141 -7.11 2.12 7.51
C GLY A 141 -6.51 0.74 7.24
N GLU A 142 -6.04 0.50 6.01
CA GLU A 142 -5.42 -0.77 5.61
C GLU A 142 -4.05 -1.01 6.27
N ILE A 143 -3.27 0.03 6.57
CA ILE A 143 -1.98 -0.10 7.28
C ILE A 143 -2.20 -0.77 8.65
N GLY A 144 -3.20 -0.29 9.41
CA GLY A 144 -3.49 -0.78 10.76
C GLY A 144 -4.44 -1.98 10.82
N ARG A 145 -4.81 -2.57 9.66
CA ARG A 145 -5.81 -3.63 9.62
C ARG A 145 -5.30 -4.87 10.33
N ARG A 146 -6.13 -5.42 11.22
CA ARG A 146 -5.99 -6.80 11.71
C ARG A 146 -6.31 -7.73 10.54
N SER A 147 -5.30 -8.09 9.75
CA SER A 147 -5.44 -9.07 8.67
C SER A 147 -6.01 -10.38 9.23
N GLY A 148 -6.85 -11.05 8.44
CA GLY A 148 -7.31 -12.41 8.73
C GLY A 148 -6.28 -13.49 8.41
N GLY A 149 -5.17 -13.14 7.75
CA GLY A 149 -4.14 -14.11 7.37
C GLY A 149 -3.39 -14.66 8.58
N ASP A 150 -3.20 -15.97 8.64
CA ASP A 150 -2.54 -16.65 9.77
C ASP A 150 -1.03 -16.34 9.89
N ASN A 151 -0.40 -15.85 8.81
CA ASN A 151 1.03 -15.63 8.72
C ASN A 151 1.44 -14.17 8.97
N VAL A 152 2.30 -13.93 9.97
CA VAL A 152 2.81 -12.59 10.34
C VAL A 152 3.50 -11.88 9.18
N LEU A 153 4.29 -12.60 8.37
CA LEU A 153 5.05 -12.00 7.26
C LEU A 153 4.15 -11.44 6.16
N GLU A 154 3.01 -12.09 5.92
CA GLU A 154 2.03 -11.62 4.93
C GLU A 154 1.32 -10.35 5.42
N ARG A 155 1.16 -10.20 6.74
CA ARG A 155 0.61 -8.99 7.35
C ARG A 155 1.59 -7.82 7.23
N GLU A 156 2.87 -8.04 7.51
CA GLU A 156 3.92 -7.03 7.33
C GLU A 156 3.99 -6.58 5.87
N GLY A 157 4.01 -7.51 4.92
CA GLY A 157 4.02 -7.22 3.49
C GLY A 157 2.81 -6.39 3.03
N TYR A 158 1.62 -6.72 3.53
CA TYR A 158 0.40 -5.97 3.24
C TYR A 158 0.44 -4.54 3.80
N ALA A 159 0.86 -4.37 5.06
CA ALA A 159 0.97 -3.06 5.69
C ALA A 159 2.00 -2.16 4.99
N VAL A 160 3.14 -2.73 4.56
CA VAL A 160 4.13 -2.04 3.73
C VAL A 160 3.55 -1.63 2.39
N ALA A 161 2.78 -2.51 1.73
CA ALA A 161 2.11 -2.19 0.48
C ALA A 161 1.09 -1.06 0.65
N ALA A 162 0.28 -1.08 1.71
CA ALA A 162 -0.67 -0.02 2.05
C ALA A 162 0.00 1.33 2.34
N GLY A 163 1.08 1.33 3.12
CA GLY A 163 1.86 2.52 3.41
C GLY A 163 2.53 3.11 2.17
N SER A 164 3.13 2.28 1.35
CA SER A 164 3.73 2.70 0.07
C SER A 164 2.67 3.27 -0.89
N ALA A 165 1.53 2.59 -1.00
CA ALA A 165 0.41 3.04 -1.83
C ALA A 165 -0.13 4.39 -1.38
N LEU A 166 -0.29 4.58 -0.06
CA LEU A 166 -0.68 5.86 0.51
C LEU A 166 0.35 6.95 0.17
N GLY A 167 1.63 6.63 0.32
CA GLY A 167 2.74 7.48 -0.09
C GLY A 167 2.67 7.89 -1.56
N PHE A 168 2.34 6.98 -2.47
CA PHE A 168 2.16 7.31 -3.89
C PHE A 168 0.95 8.23 -4.13
N VAL A 169 -0.19 7.97 -3.49
CA VAL A 169 -1.38 8.82 -3.68
C VAL A 169 -1.12 10.28 -3.31
N ALA A 170 -0.34 10.51 -2.26
CA ALA A 170 0.02 11.84 -1.75
C ALA A 170 1.49 12.22 -2.02
N LEU A 171 2.10 11.65 -3.06
CA LEU A 171 3.53 11.78 -3.36
C LEU A 171 3.97 13.25 -3.46
N GLY A 172 4.91 13.65 -2.61
CA GLY A 172 5.53 14.98 -2.60
C GLY A 172 4.55 16.13 -2.33
N ARG A 173 3.35 15.84 -1.83
CA ARG A 173 2.34 16.86 -1.52
C ARG A 173 2.59 17.55 -0.17
N GLY A 174 3.39 16.95 0.71
CA GLY A 174 3.68 17.49 2.04
C GLY A 174 2.40 17.75 2.84
N SER A 175 2.36 18.88 3.55
CA SER A 175 1.19 19.27 4.35
C SER A 175 -0.08 19.51 3.51
N ASP A 176 0.07 19.90 2.24
CA ASP A 176 -1.06 20.14 1.33
C ASP A 176 -1.83 18.85 1.00
N ALA A 177 -1.21 17.68 1.22
CA ALA A 177 -1.86 16.39 1.03
C ALA A 177 -3.08 16.19 1.94
N PHE A 178 -3.05 16.79 3.13
CA PHE A 178 -3.93 16.43 4.22
C PHE A 178 -5.16 17.32 4.33
N GLY A 179 -5.16 18.53 3.76
CA GLY A 179 -6.30 19.44 3.84
C GLY A 179 -6.86 19.54 5.27
N PHE A 180 -8.12 19.11 5.48
CA PHE A 180 -8.82 19.08 6.78
C PHE A 180 -8.66 17.75 7.56
N MET A 181 -7.72 16.88 7.20
CA MET A 181 -7.52 15.59 7.86
C MET A 181 -6.58 15.71 9.07
N ASP A 182 -6.96 16.53 10.05
CA ASP A 182 -6.13 16.89 11.21
C ASP A 182 -5.58 15.65 11.97
N THR A 183 -6.31 14.54 11.96
CA THR A 183 -5.92 13.30 12.66
C THR A 183 -5.09 12.32 11.82
N PHE A 184 -4.82 12.64 10.55
CA PHE A 184 -4.18 11.72 9.63
C PHE A 184 -2.71 11.46 9.97
N LEU A 185 -1.97 12.54 10.23
CA LEU A 185 -0.56 12.47 10.63
C LEU A 185 -0.41 11.77 11.97
N ASP A 186 -1.27 12.10 12.93
CA ASP A 186 -1.23 11.48 14.25
C ASP A 186 -1.45 9.97 14.18
N ARG A 187 -2.34 9.50 13.30
CA ARG A 187 -2.53 8.07 13.09
C ARG A 187 -1.31 7.39 12.45
N LEU A 188 -0.62 8.05 11.52
CA LEU A 188 0.65 7.53 10.97
C LEU A 188 1.73 7.45 12.05
N PHE A 189 1.85 8.46 12.91
CA PHE A 189 2.81 8.42 14.02
C PHE A 189 2.43 7.41 15.10
N GLU A 190 1.13 7.16 15.32
CA GLU A 190 0.63 6.07 16.16
C GLU A 190 1.07 4.71 15.61
N TYR A 191 0.99 4.50 14.29
CA TYR A 191 1.48 3.28 13.63
C TYR A 191 3.01 3.10 13.71
N ILE A 192 3.77 4.17 13.89
CA ILE A 192 5.24 4.12 14.07
C ILE A 192 5.63 3.84 15.53
N GLY A 193 4.69 3.99 16.47
CA GLY A 193 4.96 3.89 17.91
C GLY A 193 5.66 5.12 18.47
N SER A 194 5.41 6.32 17.92
CA SER A 194 6.00 7.54 18.46
C SER A 194 5.45 7.85 19.86
N LYS A 195 6.37 8.05 20.82
CA LYS A 195 6.09 8.12 22.27
C LYS A 195 5.16 9.27 22.68
N GLU A 196 5.09 10.35 21.90
CA GLU A 196 4.24 11.52 22.21
C GLU A 196 2.74 11.16 22.27
N VAL A 197 2.26 10.29 21.37
CA VAL A 197 0.84 9.89 21.32
C VAL A 197 0.52 8.79 22.33
N TYR A 198 1.50 7.94 22.65
CA TYR A 198 1.33 6.85 23.61
C TYR A 198 1.19 7.35 25.06
N HIS A 199 1.91 8.41 25.44
CA HIS A 199 1.84 8.94 26.81
C HIS A 199 0.54 9.71 27.10
N GLU A 200 0.03 10.53 26.17
CA GLU A 200 -1.24 11.25 26.39
C GLU A 200 -2.45 10.32 26.44
N LYS A 201 -2.52 9.30 25.56
CA LYS A 201 -3.65 8.34 25.58
C LYS A 201 -3.65 7.47 26.84
N PHE A 202 -2.49 7.04 27.34
CA PHE A 202 -2.43 6.25 28.58
C PHE A 202 -2.81 7.08 29.81
N LEU A 203 -2.37 8.35 29.88
CA LEU A 203 -2.75 9.24 30.98
C LEU A 203 -4.25 9.55 30.97
N ASN A 204 -4.84 9.78 29.79
CA ASN A 204 -6.28 10.04 29.65
C ASN A 204 -7.14 8.78 29.88
N ALA A 205 -6.68 7.60 29.47
CA ALA A 205 -7.37 6.33 29.73
C ALA A 205 -7.36 5.94 31.22
N THR A 206 -6.30 6.29 31.97
CA THR A 206 -6.27 6.09 33.42
C THR A 206 -7.18 7.04 34.19
N ILE A 207 -7.51 8.21 33.64
CA ILE A 207 -8.43 9.18 34.25
C ILE A 207 -9.90 8.84 33.93
N ALA A 208 -10.18 8.21 32.79
CA ALA A 208 -11.53 7.84 32.36
C ALA A 208 -12.06 6.49 32.89
N ALA A 209 -11.26 5.75 33.67
CA ALA A 209 -11.60 4.40 34.12
C ALA A 209 -12.51 4.34 35.37
N ASP A 210 -13.02 5.46 35.87
CA ASP A 210 -13.82 5.51 37.10
C ASP A 210 -15.29 5.91 36.92
N ASP A 211 -15.83 5.92 35.69
CA ASP A 211 -17.27 6.21 35.52
C ASP A 211 -17.97 5.28 34.50
N GLN A 212 -18.76 4.36 35.08
CA GLN A 212 -20.05 3.85 34.60
C GLN A 212 -20.09 2.86 33.42
N SER A 213 -20.30 1.58 33.80
CA SER A 213 -21.58 0.88 33.59
C SER A 213 -22.32 1.11 32.25
N GLY A 214 -22.17 0.13 31.34
CA GLY A 214 -23.27 -0.38 30.50
C GLY A 214 -23.79 0.52 29.38
N ASN A 215 -23.16 0.47 28.21
CA ASN A 215 -23.91 0.63 26.95
C ASN A 215 -23.21 -0.06 25.77
N THR A 216 -23.90 -1.01 25.16
CA THR A 216 -23.54 -1.65 23.88
C THR A 216 -23.65 -0.63 22.74
N GLY A 217 -22.54 -0.31 22.07
CA GLY A 217 -22.59 0.54 20.86
C GLY A 217 -21.31 1.28 20.44
N GLN A 218 -20.21 1.22 21.18
CA GLN A 218 -18.92 1.75 20.73
C GLN A 218 -17.91 0.61 20.62
N MET A 219 -17.69 0.13 19.40
CA MET A 219 -16.67 -0.88 19.12
C MET A 219 -15.29 -0.29 19.44
N MET A 220 -14.68 -0.85 20.49
CA MET A 220 -13.32 -0.63 20.98
C MET A 220 -12.29 -0.18 19.93
N ASP A 221 -11.93 1.11 19.94
CA ASP A 221 -10.67 1.66 19.38
C ASP A 221 -9.52 1.54 20.41
N GLY A 222 -9.52 0.43 21.17
CA GLY A 222 -8.55 0.12 22.24
C GLY A 222 -7.71 -1.14 21.94
N SER A 223 -7.69 -1.55 20.68
CA SER A 223 -6.99 -2.73 20.22
C SER A 223 -5.52 -2.34 19.99
N GLN A 224 -4.58 -2.81 20.83
CA GLN A 224 -3.16 -2.44 20.72
C GLN A 224 -2.64 -2.58 19.28
N ILE A 225 -2.10 -1.49 18.73
CA ILE A 225 -1.47 -1.44 17.41
C ILE A 225 -0.19 -2.26 17.47
N ASN A 226 -0.03 -3.21 16.54
CA ASN A 226 1.20 -3.96 16.41
C ASN A 226 2.20 -3.14 15.58
N VAL A 227 3.03 -2.37 16.28
CA VAL A 227 4.05 -1.49 15.69
C VAL A 227 5.03 -2.27 14.80
N ASP A 228 5.30 -3.55 15.10
CA ASP A 228 6.18 -4.37 14.26
C ASP A 228 5.63 -4.58 12.84
N VAL A 229 4.31 -4.54 12.68
CA VAL A 229 3.64 -4.68 11.38
C VAL A 229 3.43 -3.32 10.71
N THR A 230 3.01 -2.31 11.48
CA THR A 230 2.53 -1.04 10.93
C THR A 230 3.63 -0.01 10.69
N ALA A 231 4.73 -0.06 11.45
CA ALA A 231 5.77 0.97 11.42
C ALA A 231 6.47 1.08 10.06
N PRO A 232 6.91 0.00 9.39
CA PRO A 232 7.57 0.11 8.08
C PRO A 232 6.72 0.81 7.04
N GLY A 233 5.43 0.43 6.93
CA GLY A 233 4.49 1.05 6.00
C GLY A 233 4.26 2.52 6.31
N ALA A 234 4.07 2.88 7.58
CA ALA A 234 3.85 4.26 7.98
C ALA A 234 5.09 5.16 7.77
N ILE A 235 6.31 4.65 8.04
CA ILE A 235 7.56 5.38 7.77
C ILE A 235 7.71 5.64 6.27
N ILE A 236 7.48 4.63 5.43
CA ILE A 236 7.54 4.78 3.96
C ILE A 236 6.49 5.78 3.47
N ALA A 237 5.26 5.70 4.00
CA ALA A 237 4.20 6.65 3.67
C ALA A 237 4.64 8.09 3.97
N LEU A 238 5.14 8.37 5.18
CA LEU A 238 5.62 9.71 5.55
C LEU A 238 6.78 10.17 4.65
N ALA A 239 7.74 9.29 4.36
CA ALA A 239 8.86 9.60 3.49
C ALA A 239 8.41 10.04 2.08
N LEU A 240 7.41 9.35 1.52
CA LEU A 240 6.90 9.64 0.18
C LEU A 240 5.97 10.87 0.17
N ILE A 241 5.15 11.07 1.20
CA ILE A 241 4.26 12.22 1.28
C ILE A 241 5.06 13.52 1.43
N PHE A 242 6.05 13.53 2.31
CA PHE A 242 6.92 14.68 2.57
C PHE A 242 8.22 14.65 1.75
N LEU A 243 8.24 13.90 0.65
CA LEU A 243 9.41 13.78 -0.22
C LEU A 243 9.86 15.15 -0.71
N LYS A 244 11.09 15.56 -0.36
CA LYS A 244 11.67 16.88 -0.67
C LYS A 244 10.85 18.07 -0.17
N ALA A 245 10.04 17.89 0.88
CA ALA A 245 9.23 18.96 1.47
C ALA A 245 10.03 19.85 2.44
N GLU A 246 11.25 19.45 2.83
CA GLU A 246 12.10 20.18 3.78
C GLU A 246 11.42 20.46 5.14
N SER A 247 10.47 19.61 5.53
CA SER A 247 9.75 19.74 6.80
C SER A 247 10.60 19.25 7.97
N GLU A 248 11.20 20.19 8.70
CA GLU A 248 11.97 19.90 9.91
C GLU A 248 11.11 19.28 11.02
N GLU A 249 9.84 19.69 11.13
CA GLU A 249 8.89 19.18 12.12
C GLU A 249 8.67 17.67 11.97
N ILE A 250 8.31 17.22 10.76
CA ILE A 250 8.07 15.80 10.48
C ILE A 250 9.36 14.99 10.59
N ALA A 251 10.47 15.57 10.11
CA ALA A 251 11.79 14.95 10.22
C ALA A 251 12.26 14.79 11.68
N ALA A 252 11.88 15.71 12.58
CA ALA A 252 12.16 15.62 14.01
C ALA A 252 11.29 14.58 14.70
N ARG A 253 10.00 14.47 14.33
CA ARG A 253 9.08 13.44 14.84
C ARG A 253 9.48 12.01 14.42
N LEU A 254 10.20 11.85 13.31
CA LEU A 254 10.88 10.60 12.92
C LEU A 254 12.22 10.42 13.66
N SER A 255 12.19 10.51 14.99
CA SER A 255 13.40 10.48 15.80
C SER A 255 14.17 9.15 15.67
N ILE A 256 15.49 9.29 15.55
CA ILE A 256 16.44 8.19 15.53
C ILE A 256 16.88 7.96 16.98
N PRO A 257 16.79 6.73 17.51
CA PRO A 257 17.28 6.43 18.86
C PRO A 257 18.75 6.82 19.03
N ASP A 258 19.04 7.66 20.01
CA ASP A 258 20.38 8.16 20.34
C ASP A 258 20.92 7.64 21.69
N THR A 259 20.03 7.08 22.52
CA THR A 259 20.41 6.41 23.77
C THR A 259 20.52 4.89 23.61
N HIS A 260 21.41 4.28 24.40
CA HIS A 260 21.51 2.81 24.47
C HIS A 260 20.20 2.17 24.93
N PHE A 261 19.41 2.88 25.74
CA PHE A 261 18.10 2.41 26.21
C PHE A 261 17.11 2.35 25.05
N ASP A 262 16.96 3.42 24.27
CA ASP A 262 15.99 3.46 23.17
C ASP A 262 16.33 2.47 22.04
N LEU A 263 17.63 2.22 21.81
CA LEU A 263 18.09 1.21 20.86
C LEU A 263 17.67 -0.23 21.22
N GLN A 264 17.38 -0.53 22.49
CA GLN A 264 16.90 -1.85 22.90
C GLN A 264 15.43 -2.10 22.54
N TYR A 265 14.66 -1.04 22.27
CA TYR A 265 13.20 -1.11 22.03
C TYR A 265 12.80 -0.86 20.57
N VAL A 266 13.75 -0.62 19.67
CA VAL A 266 13.49 -0.38 18.25
C VAL A 266 14.26 -1.39 17.41
N ARG A 267 13.57 -2.09 16.51
CA ARG A 267 14.24 -3.01 15.58
C ARG A 267 15.20 -2.26 14.64
N PRO A 268 16.41 -2.78 14.37
CA PRO A 268 17.42 -2.09 13.56
C PRO A 268 16.97 -1.72 12.13
N ASP A 269 16.12 -2.54 11.52
CA ASP A 269 15.51 -2.28 10.21
C ASP A 269 14.60 -1.04 10.22
N PHE A 270 13.88 -0.79 11.32
CA PHE A 270 13.06 0.42 11.46
C PHE A 270 13.92 1.66 11.62
N VAL A 271 15.05 1.55 12.33
CA VAL A 271 16.03 2.65 12.42
C VAL A 271 16.56 3.01 11.03
N MET A 272 16.92 2.02 10.22
CA MET A 272 17.33 2.24 8.84
C MET A 272 16.25 2.95 8.02
N LEU A 273 14.98 2.51 8.11
CA LEU A 273 13.88 3.16 7.41
C LEU A 273 13.67 4.61 7.88
N ARG A 274 13.75 4.90 9.19
CA ARG A 274 13.64 6.26 9.73
C ARG A 274 14.77 7.17 9.21
N ILE A 275 16.00 6.66 9.17
CA ILE A 275 17.15 7.40 8.61
C ILE A 275 16.89 7.73 7.13
N ILE A 276 16.50 6.74 6.32
CA ILE A 276 16.23 6.94 4.90
C ILE A 276 15.09 7.95 4.72
N ALA A 277 13.98 7.77 5.45
CA ALA A 277 12.84 8.67 5.41
C ALA A 277 13.22 10.11 5.73
N ARG A 278 13.99 10.33 6.82
CA ARG A 278 14.44 11.65 7.23
C ARG A 278 15.30 12.34 6.16
N ASN A 279 16.20 11.60 5.50
CA ASN A 279 17.02 12.13 4.41
C ASN A 279 16.23 12.40 3.12
N LEU A 280 15.17 11.62 2.84
CA LEU A 280 14.27 11.87 1.71
C LEU A 280 13.40 13.12 1.94
N ILE A 281 13.02 13.40 3.19
CA ILE A 281 12.25 14.58 3.58
C ILE A 281 13.13 15.84 3.53
N LEU A 282 14.29 15.79 4.19
CA LEU A 282 15.28 16.86 4.25
C LEU A 282 16.26 16.78 3.06
N TRP A 283 15.71 16.69 1.86
CA TRP A 283 16.49 16.65 0.63
C TRP A 283 16.82 18.07 0.19
N SER A 284 17.86 18.67 0.78
CA SER A 284 18.46 19.89 0.23
C SER A 284 19.26 19.54 -1.03
N ARG A 285 19.14 20.37 -2.07
CA ARG A 285 19.93 20.23 -3.30
C ARG A 285 21.39 20.59 -3.09
#